data_AF-A0A3M7NEY2-F1
#
_entry.id   AF-A0A3M7NEY2-F1
#
_cell.length_a   1.000
_cell.length_b   1.000
_cell.length_c   1.000
_cell.angle_alpha   90.00
_cell.angle_beta   90.00
_cell.angle_gamma   90.00
#
_symmetry.space_group_name_H-M   'P 1'
#
loop_
_entity.id
_entity.type
_entity.pdbx_description
1 polymer ?
#
loop_
_entity_poly.entity_id
_entity_poly.type
_entity_poly.pdbx_seq_one_letter_code
_entity_poly.pdbx_strand_id
1 'polypeptide(L)'
;MIPDVHIYSGDLHRYEQQHESDDINTQEGTKISAHILSLYQAGEPLFSKELLRRVSQQLKAKSQKVSVRGLDGVDVDFDIETGQVFDAGDPDGEPFILYFPIQFIASYGFGFIPRIAYCSLWIFHNLQKRDRATQNLISPGPCPSAEEVREFFSKTKQAWEASKERRQLESILSAKTPTVHIKKIVAFACGGMNYFDEAPWAIRSAYQHALILNIRDVLRTRQECDNIECYAQDPEYTEIDKDVLNQSGITVLGDPQGFLEVDDSTLVLSFGPDIPVRQIIADIARPAMMIWDRLKPCEDELNDMNMRSTDPDSYRLRKMIQSSYEAIDFPSDLEAFKHTDIKFIARRILEALSSLHEDGIVHTDVKPNNILLDFDKDGTKVVEAKLSDCGDAWNIGHDINPKGEGHIIGAAIFRSPEAMLQLRWATPTDIWSFGATLISLIWGKNWHIFKPDKVSADHEEYAVHVLIQQARFFGPFPLSYEDVIDTEQNQILAGVLYYIEEHNLRKPFSLVQDEEVTSEDKEFICKIMQMDPRDRPTAKQLLADEWFNLP
;
A
#
# COMPACT_ATOMS: atom_id res chain seq x y z
N MET A 1 8.70 1.64 6.83
CA MET A 1 10.03 2.16 6.44
C MET A 1 9.87 3.66 6.28
N ILE A 2 10.69 4.45 6.97
CA ILE A 2 10.84 5.87 6.61
C ILE A 2 11.31 5.83 5.14
N PRO A 3 10.61 6.49 4.20
CA PRO A 3 11.06 6.53 2.81
C PRO A 3 12.52 7.00 2.75
N ASP A 4 13.23 6.75 1.66
CA ASP A 4 14.63 7.17 1.39
C ASP A 4 14.82 8.70 1.46
N VAL A 5 14.54 9.28 2.63
CA VAL A 5 14.65 10.67 3.02
C VAL A 5 15.76 10.66 4.05
N HIS A 6 16.86 11.30 3.71
CA HIS A 6 18.03 11.43 4.58
C HIS A 6 17.71 12.39 5.74
N ILE A 7 16.97 11.88 6.72
CA ILE A 7 16.56 12.60 7.93
C ILE A 7 17.62 12.40 9.02
N TYR A 8 17.97 13.47 9.72
CA TYR A 8 18.95 13.42 10.81
C TYR A 8 18.28 13.63 12.16
N SER A 9 18.54 12.70 13.07
CA SER A 9 18.37 12.90 14.50
C SER A 9 19.74 12.77 15.15
N GLY A 10 20.20 13.84 15.81
CA GLY A 10 21.50 13.86 16.48
C GLY A 10 21.65 12.74 17.51
N ASP A 11 20.55 12.32 18.13
CA ASP A 11 20.56 11.22 19.09
C ASP A 11 20.71 9.85 18.41
N LEU A 12 20.00 9.59 17.31
CA LEU A 12 20.15 8.37 16.51
C LEU A 12 21.57 8.24 15.97
N HIS A 13 22.09 9.32 15.39
CA HIS A 13 23.42 9.32 14.82
C HIS A 13 24.52 9.10 15.87
N ARG A 14 24.44 9.79 17.02
CA ARG A 14 25.40 9.58 18.13
C ARG A 14 25.34 8.16 18.68
N TYR A 15 24.14 7.59 18.76
CA TYR A 15 23.97 6.23 19.23
C TYR A 15 24.64 5.22 18.29
N GLU A 16 24.42 5.35 16.97
CA GLU A 16 25.04 4.53 15.92
C GLU A 16 26.57 4.68 15.84
N GLN A 17 27.13 5.86 16.13
CA GLN A 17 28.59 6.04 16.19
C GLN A 17 29.24 5.36 17.40
N GLN A 18 28.49 5.18 18.49
CA GLN A 18 29.02 4.71 19.77
C GLN A 18 28.78 3.21 20.01
N HIS A 19 27.90 2.57 19.25
CA HIS A 19 27.50 1.17 19.42
C HIS A 19 27.57 0.45 18.07
N GLU A 20 28.19 -0.73 18.02
CA GLU A 20 28.10 -1.61 16.86
C GLU A 20 26.67 -2.15 16.72
N SER A 21 26.22 -2.44 15.49
CA SER A 21 24.84 -2.84 15.16
C SER A 21 24.29 -4.04 15.96
N ASP A 22 25.18 -4.79 16.59
CA ASP A 22 24.88 -6.07 17.24
C ASP A 22 24.76 -5.95 18.79
N ASP A 23 25.05 -4.79 19.37
CA ASP A 23 25.08 -4.59 20.84
C ASP A 23 23.80 -3.91 21.37
N ILE A 24 22.64 -4.40 20.94
CA ILE A 24 21.37 -4.04 21.60
C ILE A 24 21.32 -4.82 22.92
N ASN A 25 21.50 -4.12 24.03
CA ASN A 25 21.36 -4.68 25.38
C ASN A 25 19.92 -5.17 25.63
N THR A 26 19.63 -6.39 25.16
CA THR A 26 18.26 -6.97 25.06
C THR A 26 17.50 -6.96 26.38
N GLN A 27 18.19 -7.11 27.52
CA GLN A 27 17.55 -7.14 28.83
C GLN A 27 17.01 -5.76 29.27
N GLU A 28 17.71 -4.69 28.92
CA GLU A 28 17.28 -3.32 29.24
C GLU A 28 16.14 -2.87 28.31
N GLY A 29 16.28 -3.13 27.01
CA GLY A 29 15.23 -2.87 26.01
C GLY A 29 13.92 -3.60 26.33
N THR A 30 14.00 -4.87 26.75
CA THR A 30 12.83 -5.65 27.18
C THR A 30 12.14 -5.02 28.40
N LYS A 31 12.90 -4.54 29.39
CA LYS A 31 12.34 -3.88 30.59
C LYS A 31 11.64 -2.58 30.27
N ILE A 32 12.28 -1.73 29.46
CA ILE A 32 11.72 -0.44 29.02
C ILE A 32 10.42 -0.68 28.25
N SER A 33 10.43 -1.64 27.33
CA SER A 33 9.27 -1.96 26.50
C SER A 33 8.10 -2.52 27.30
N ALA A 34 8.37 -3.41 28.27
CA ALA A 34 7.36 -3.88 29.20
C ALA A 34 6.77 -2.74 30.03
N HIS A 35 7.59 -1.77 30.45
CA HIS A 35 7.11 -0.59 31.19
C HIS A 35 6.26 0.34 30.33
N ILE A 36 6.68 0.63 29.09
CA ILE A 36 5.90 1.42 28.11
C ILE A 36 4.52 0.78 27.89
N LEU A 37 4.49 -0.54 27.67
CA LEU A 37 3.23 -1.28 27.51
C LEU A 37 2.35 -1.18 28.75
N SER A 38 2.94 -1.31 29.94
CA SER A 38 2.21 -1.18 31.20
C SER A 38 1.58 0.21 31.36
N LEU A 39 2.30 1.28 31.03
CA LEU A 39 1.78 2.65 31.11
C LEU A 39 0.64 2.87 30.09
N TYR A 40 0.85 2.41 28.85
CA TYR A 40 -0.17 2.50 27.80
C TYR A 40 -1.45 1.74 28.16
N GLN A 41 -1.31 0.53 28.71
CA GLN A 41 -2.42 -0.30 29.18
C GLN A 41 -3.14 0.30 30.40
N ALA A 42 -2.42 1.05 31.26
CA ALA A 42 -3.00 1.79 32.37
C ALA A 42 -3.84 3.01 31.91
N GLY A 43 -3.78 3.37 30.63
CA GLY A 43 -4.57 4.44 30.03
C GLY A 43 -3.80 5.74 29.82
N GLU A 44 -2.49 5.78 30.10
CA GLU A 44 -1.67 6.95 29.82
C GLU A 44 -1.70 7.26 28.31
N PRO A 45 -2.03 8.50 27.90
CA PRO A 45 -2.04 8.88 26.50
C PRO A 45 -0.61 9.02 25.97
N LEU A 46 -0.35 8.51 24.77
CA LEU A 46 0.95 8.69 24.11
C LEU A 46 1.10 10.08 23.54
N PHE A 47 -0.03 10.67 23.11
CA PHE A 47 -0.10 12.01 22.58
C PHE A 47 -1.05 12.83 23.43
N SER A 48 -0.66 14.04 23.81
CA SER A 48 -1.58 14.97 24.46
C SER A 48 -1.53 16.32 23.76
N LYS A 49 -2.64 17.07 23.79
CA LYS A 49 -2.65 18.44 23.27
C LYS A 49 -1.59 19.30 23.95
N GLU A 50 -1.30 19.06 25.22
CA GLU A 50 -0.27 19.78 25.96
C GLU A 50 1.13 19.46 25.43
N LEU A 51 1.43 18.18 25.21
CA LEU A 51 2.70 17.75 24.61
C LEU A 51 2.89 18.39 23.22
N LEU A 52 1.88 18.30 22.35
CA LEU A 52 1.93 18.87 21.00
C LEU A 52 2.08 20.40 21.02
N ARG A 53 1.38 21.11 21.92
CA ARG A 53 1.53 22.57 22.09
C ARG A 53 2.93 22.93 22.56
N ARG A 54 3.46 22.23 23.56
CA ARG A 54 4.79 22.48 24.11
C ARG A 54 5.87 22.30 23.05
N VAL A 55 5.80 21.25 22.23
CA VAL A 55 6.74 21.04 21.12
C VAL A 55 6.57 22.11 20.04
N SER A 56 5.33 22.41 19.62
CA SER A 56 5.04 23.45 18.61
C SER A 56 5.57 24.83 19.00
N GLN A 57 5.41 25.23 20.27
CA GLN A 57 5.91 26.51 20.77
C GLN A 57 7.44 26.58 20.74
N GLN A 58 8.13 25.50 21.10
CA GLN A 58 9.59 25.43 21.07
C GLN A 58 10.16 25.50 19.64
N LEU A 59 9.52 24.81 18.69
CA LEU A 59 9.87 24.87 17.26
C LEU A 59 9.63 26.28 16.69
N LYS A 60 8.49 26.91 16.98
CA LYS A 60 8.19 28.29 16.57
C LYS A 60 9.16 29.31 17.16
N ALA A 61 9.66 29.06 18.37
CA ALA A 61 10.67 29.90 19.02
C ALA A 61 12.07 29.72 18.41
N LYS A 62 12.27 28.81 17.45
CA LYS A 62 13.57 28.45 16.85
C LYS A 62 14.62 28.12 17.91
N SER A 63 14.21 27.36 18.92
CA SER A 63 15.08 26.95 20.02
C SER A 63 16.17 26.01 19.52
N GLN A 64 17.40 26.14 20.03
CA GLN A 64 18.50 25.20 19.72
C GLN A 64 18.27 23.80 20.30
N LYS A 65 17.32 23.67 21.22
CA LYS A 65 16.88 22.41 21.81
C LYS A 65 15.36 22.37 21.86
N VAL A 66 14.79 21.20 21.63
CA VAL A 66 13.35 20.95 21.79
C VAL A 66 13.17 19.84 22.82
N SER A 67 12.55 20.19 23.95
CA SER A 67 12.28 19.29 25.05
C SER A 67 10.94 18.57 24.85
N VAL A 68 10.97 17.24 24.85
CA VAL A 68 9.80 16.36 24.70
C VAL A 68 9.61 15.56 25.98
N ARG A 69 8.40 15.59 26.54
CA ARG A 69 8.03 14.78 27.71
C ARG A 69 7.78 13.34 27.28
N GLY A 70 8.57 12.40 27.79
CA GLY A 70 8.34 10.96 27.63
C GLY A 70 7.12 10.46 28.40
N LEU A 71 6.65 9.27 28.02
CA LEU A 71 5.51 8.58 28.67
C LEU A 71 5.77 8.27 30.15
N ASP A 72 7.03 8.12 30.55
CA ASP A 72 7.47 7.97 31.95
C ASP A 72 7.47 9.30 32.74
N GLY A 73 7.14 10.40 32.08
CA GLY A 73 7.16 11.73 32.67
C GLY A 73 8.56 12.33 32.79
N VAL A 74 9.56 11.83 32.07
CA VAL A 74 10.88 12.45 32.01
C VAL A 74 10.96 13.35 30.78
N ASP A 75 11.48 14.57 30.94
CA ASP A 75 11.74 15.46 29.79
C ASP A 75 13.05 15.07 29.12
N VAL A 76 13.02 14.96 27.78
CA VAL A 76 14.19 14.63 26.96
C VAL A 76 14.43 15.75 25.95
N ASP A 77 15.64 16.31 25.97
CA ASP A 77 16.03 17.40 25.07
C ASP A 77 16.61 16.86 23.76
N PHE A 78 15.99 17.21 22.64
CA PHE A 78 16.51 16.97 21.28
C PHE A 78 17.29 18.20 20.83
N ASP A 79 18.56 18.02 20.49
CA ASP A 79 19.40 19.10 19.95
C ASP A 79 19.04 19.36 18.47
N ILE A 80 18.88 20.63 18.10
CA ILE A 80 18.64 21.05 16.72
C ILE A 80 19.98 21.39 16.09
N GLU A 81 20.43 20.55 15.16
CA GLU A 81 21.74 20.62 14.52
C GLU A 81 21.63 20.97 13.01
N THR A 82 20.63 21.78 12.66
CA THR A 82 20.46 22.34 11.31
C THR A 82 21.75 23.00 10.82
N GLY A 83 22.11 22.79 9.55
CA GLY A 83 23.33 23.32 8.95
C GLY A 83 24.58 22.42 9.02
N GLN A 84 24.52 21.20 9.57
CA GLN A 84 25.60 20.21 9.41
C GLN A 84 25.64 19.64 7.98
N VAL A 85 26.84 19.38 7.46
CA VAL A 85 27.09 18.89 6.10
C VAL A 85 27.72 17.50 6.18
N PHE A 86 27.06 16.49 5.60
CA PHE A 86 27.58 15.12 5.49
C PHE A 86 27.87 14.77 4.02
N ASP A 87 28.78 13.81 3.77
CA ASP A 87 29.27 13.44 2.44
C ASP A 87 28.22 12.76 1.50
N ALA A 88 26.94 12.75 1.89
CA ALA A 88 25.79 12.50 1.03
C ALA A 88 24.48 13.07 1.63
N GLY A 89 23.70 13.85 0.86
CA GLY A 89 22.22 13.95 1.00
C GLY A 89 21.61 15.31 1.39
N ASP A 90 20.48 15.68 0.70
CA ASP A 90 19.41 16.77 0.58
C ASP A 90 19.17 18.03 1.48
N PRO A 91 18.98 19.32 0.97
CA PRO A 91 19.08 20.70 1.61
C PRO A 91 18.55 20.95 3.06
N ASP A 92 19.11 21.96 3.76
CA ASP A 92 18.91 22.21 5.22
C ASP A 92 17.44 22.51 5.46
N GLY A 93 16.77 21.61 6.17
CA GLY A 93 15.34 21.67 6.42
C GLY A 93 15.03 22.27 7.79
N GLU A 94 13.91 22.99 7.89
CA GLU A 94 13.35 23.35 9.20
C GLU A 94 13.07 22.06 10.00
N PRO A 95 13.30 22.06 11.33
CA PRO A 95 13.06 20.89 12.16
C PRO A 95 11.57 20.52 12.17
N PHE A 96 11.29 19.22 12.13
CA PHE A 96 9.94 18.65 12.07
C PHE A 96 9.77 17.51 13.07
N ILE A 97 8.52 17.11 13.30
CA ILE A 97 8.13 16.09 14.27
C ILE A 97 7.92 14.76 13.54
N LEU A 98 8.55 13.70 14.04
CA LEU A 98 8.17 12.32 13.73
C LEU A 98 7.31 11.74 14.86
N TYR A 99 6.26 11.05 14.46
CA TYR A 99 5.26 10.48 15.35
C TYR A 99 5.39 8.97 15.40
N PHE A 100 5.73 8.44 16.57
CA PHE A 100 5.94 7.02 16.73
C PHE A 100 4.73 6.34 17.38
N PRO A 101 4.19 5.29 16.74
CA PRO A 101 3.05 4.55 17.26
C PRO A 101 3.46 3.66 18.44
N ILE A 102 2.48 3.14 19.18
CA ILE A 102 2.76 2.24 20.33
C ILE A 102 3.58 1.01 19.91
N GLN A 103 3.28 0.46 18.75
CA GLN A 103 3.94 -0.72 18.18
C GLN A 103 5.43 -0.47 17.96
N PHE A 104 5.82 0.77 17.65
CA PHE A 104 7.22 1.13 17.45
C PHE A 104 7.95 1.25 18.79
N ILE A 105 7.46 2.11 19.69
CA ILE A 105 8.15 2.38 20.95
C ILE A 105 8.11 1.18 21.92
N ALA A 106 7.16 0.25 21.76
CA ALA A 106 7.04 -0.95 22.60
C ALA A 106 7.72 -2.20 22.03
N SER A 107 8.16 -2.22 20.77
CA SER A 107 8.83 -3.38 20.17
C SER A 107 10.35 -3.31 20.25
N TYR A 108 10.93 -2.21 20.74
CA TYR A 108 12.37 -1.97 20.85
C TYR A 108 13.18 -2.40 19.60
N GLY A 109 12.60 -2.16 18.42
CA GLY A 109 13.16 -2.51 17.11
C GLY A 109 14.38 -1.68 16.69
N PHE A 110 14.77 -1.82 15.42
CA PHE A 110 15.98 -1.25 14.79
C PHE A 110 16.34 0.15 15.32
N GLY A 111 17.54 0.32 15.88
CA GLY A 111 18.03 1.60 16.40
C GLY A 111 17.48 2.00 17.78
N PHE A 112 17.18 1.04 18.67
CA PHE A 112 16.71 1.32 20.03
C PHE A 112 17.66 2.23 20.81
N ILE A 113 17.18 3.42 21.20
CA ILE A 113 17.93 4.37 22.02
C ILE A 113 17.24 4.49 23.39
N PRO A 114 17.83 3.93 24.48
CA PRO A 114 17.21 3.93 25.80
C PRO A 114 16.74 5.32 26.27
N ARG A 115 17.52 6.36 25.95
CA ARG A 115 17.27 7.75 26.37
C ARG A 115 15.96 8.33 25.81
N ILE A 116 15.58 8.00 24.57
CA ILE A 116 14.39 8.54 23.90
C ILE A 116 13.28 7.50 23.73
N ALA A 117 13.44 6.31 24.30
CA ALA A 117 12.51 5.18 24.13
C ALA A 117 11.08 5.49 24.61
N TYR A 118 10.93 6.35 25.62
CA TYR A 118 9.61 6.77 26.13
C TYR A 118 9.00 7.93 25.32
N CYS A 119 9.71 8.51 24.35
CA CYS A 119 9.23 9.64 23.55
C CYS A 119 8.47 9.13 22.32
N SER A 120 7.15 9.40 22.28
CA SER A 120 6.31 9.19 21.09
C SER A 120 6.51 10.23 20.00
N LEU A 121 7.19 11.34 20.30
CA LEU A 121 7.57 12.40 19.36
C LEU A 121 9.09 12.50 19.31
N TRP A 122 9.69 12.37 18.14
CA TRP A 122 11.11 12.69 17.96
C TRP A 122 11.25 13.89 17.04
N ILE A 123 12.31 14.66 17.24
CA ILE A 123 12.60 15.85 16.45
C ILE A 123 13.71 15.53 15.47
N PHE A 124 13.44 15.80 14.19
CA PHE A 124 14.35 15.57 13.07
C PHE A 124 14.49 16.83 12.24
N HIS A 125 15.50 16.85 11.37
CA HIS A 125 15.63 17.83 10.29
C HIS A 125 16.21 17.15 9.03
N ASN A 126 15.98 17.73 7.85
CA ASN A 126 16.55 17.26 6.59
C ASN A 126 18.05 17.68 6.48
N LEU A 127 18.87 16.97 5.66
CA LEU A 127 20.34 17.17 5.51
C LEU A 127 20.76 18.24 4.45
N GLN A 128 21.76 18.15 3.53
CA GLN A 128 21.92 19.01 2.28
C GLN A 128 22.30 18.32 0.89
N LYS A 129 21.54 18.39 -0.25
CA LYS A 129 21.77 17.54 -1.49
C LYS A 129 22.83 18.21 -2.31
N ARG A 130 23.84 17.44 -2.67
CA ARG A 130 24.83 17.88 -3.63
C ARG A 130 25.04 16.83 -4.68
N ASP A 131 25.21 17.28 -5.91
CA ASP A 131 25.75 16.42 -6.94
C ASP A 131 27.15 15.94 -6.51
N ARG A 132 27.36 14.62 -6.49
CA ARG A 132 28.55 13.98 -5.90
C ARG A 132 29.85 14.44 -6.56
N ALA A 133 29.82 14.78 -7.84
CA ALA A 133 31.00 15.17 -8.61
C ALA A 133 31.27 16.68 -8.55
N THR A 134 30.24 17.50 -8.63
CA THR A 134 30.35 18.96 -8.75
C THR A 134 30.22 19.71 -7.44
N GLN A 135 29.73 19.05 -6.38
CA GLN A 135 29.46 19.65 -5.07
C GLN A 135 28.41 20.78 -5.09
N ASN A 136 27.72 20.98 -6.21
CA ASN A 136 26.66 21.97 -6.36
C ASN A 136 25.33 21.44 -5.84
N LEU A 137 24.46 22.34 -5.37
CA LEU A 137 23.10 22.02 -4.96
C LEU A 137 22.27 21.57 -6.17
N ILE A 138 21.52 20.48 -6.02
CA ILE A 138 20.54 20.03 -7.02
C ILE A 138 19.26 20.84 -6.79
N SER A 139 18.90 21.71 -7.74
CA SER A 139 17.60 22.40 -7.69
C SER A 139 16.46 21.42 -7.92
N PRO A 140 15.31 21.58 -7.25
CA PRO A 140 14.10 20.88 -7.65
C PRO A 140 13.81 21.18 -9.12
N GLY A 141 13.24 20.20 -9.83
CA GLY A 141 12.85 20.34 -11.22
C GLY A 141 11.91 21.52 -11.47
N PRO A 142 11.55 21.80 -12.73
CA PRO A 142 10.62 22.87 -13.06
C PRO A 142 9.34 22.73 -12.23
N CYS A 143 8.97 23.79 -11.49
CA CYS A 143 7.75 23.83 -10.71
C CYS A 143 6.67 24.52 -11.55
N PRO A 144 5.46 23.95 -11.68
CA PRO A 144 4.39 24.60 -12.41
C PRO A 144 4.00 25.93 -11.75
N SER A 145 3.43 26.83 -12.54
CA SER A 145 2.88 28.07 -12.05
C SER A 145 1.62 27.83 -11.19
N ALA A 146 1.33 28.76 -10.28
CA ALA A 146 0.11 28.70 -9.48
C ALA A 146 -1.18 28.76 -10.31
N GLU A 147 -1.12 29.30 -11.54
CA GLU A 147 -2.24 29.32 -12.48
C GLU A 147 -2.50 27.92 -13.05
N GLU A 148 -1.46 27.20 -13.45
CA GLU A 148 -1.57 25.82 -13.97
C GLU A 148 -2.11 24.85 -12.91
N VAL A 149 -1.58 24.90 -11.67
CA VAL A 149 -2.07 24.05 -10.57
C VAL A 149 -3.54 24.35 -10.25
N ARG A 150 -3.94 25.62 -10.34
CA ARG A 150 -5.34 26.04 -10.12
C ARG A 150 -6.27 25.57 -11.22
N GLU A 151 -5.85 25.67 -12.48
CA GLU A 151 -6.62 25.14 -13.61
C GLU A 151 -6.79 23.63 -13.49
N PHE A 152 -5.70 22.92 -13.16
CA PHE A 152 -5.70 21.49 -12.89
C PHE A 152 -6.68 21.11 -11.76
N PHE A 153 -6.61 21.80 -10.62
CA PHE A 153 -7.52 21.55 -9.50
C PHE A 153 -8.97 21.85 -9.88
N SER A 154 -9.24 22.96 -10.57
CA SER A 154 -10.58 23.33 -11.03
C SER A 154 -11.19 22.26 -11.95
N LYS A 155 -10.42 21.79 -12.94
CA LYS A 155 -10.85 20.74 -13.88
C LYS A 155 -11.12 19.42 -13.15
N THR A 156 -10.23 19.01 -12.25
CA THR A 156 -10.39 17.76 -11.49
C THR A 156 -11.57 17.84 -10.52
N LYS A 157 -11.77 19.00 -9.89
CA LYS A 157 -12.94 19.27 -9.06
C LYS A 157 -14.24 19.17 -9.85
N GLN A 158 -14.30 19.68 -11.09
CA GLN A 158 -15.48 19.51 -11.95
C GLN A 158 -15.72 18.04 -12.30
N ALA A 159 -14.67 17.26 -12.55
CA ALA A 159 -14.79 15.82 -12.78
C ALA A 159 -15.35 15.08 -11.54
N TRP A 160 -14.86 15.43 -10.34
CA TRP A 160 -15.42 14.95 -9.07
C TRP A 160 -16.89 15.34 -8.90
N GLU A 161 -17.22 16.60 -9.16
CA GLU A 161 -18.58 17.11 -9.07
C GLU A 161 -19.52 16.41 -10.08
N ALA A 162 -19.03 15.86 -11.18
CA ALA A 162 -19.82 15.07 -12.14
C ALA A 162 -19.95 13.58 -11.75
N SER A 163 -19.14 13.09 -10.81
CA SER A 163 -18.96 11.65 -10.57
C SER A 163 -20.18 10.98 -9.89
N LYS A 164 -20.23 9.64 -9.97
CA LYS A 164 -21.24 8.82 -9.28
C LYS A 164 -20.86 8.64 -7.80
N GLU A 165 -19.57 8.59 -7.51
CA GLU A 165 -18.95 8.44 -6.19
C GLU A 165 -19.35 9.62 -5.30
N ARG A 166 -19.29 10.84 -5.84
CA ARG A 166 -19.72 12.05 -5.13
C ARG A 166 -21.21 12.00 -4.76
N ARG A 167 -22.08 11.49 -5.65
CA ARG A 167 -23.52 11.29 -5.35
C ARG A 167 -23.76 10.23 -4.28
N GLN A 168 -22.98 9.15 -4.31
CA GLN A 168 -23.06 8.09 -3.31
C GLN A 168 -22.63 8.61 -1.93
N LEU A 169 -21.52 9.35 -1.87
CA LEU A 169 -21.07 10.02 -0.65
C LEU A 169 -22.16 10.96 -0.09
N GLU A 170 -22.74 11.81 -0.92
CA GLU A 170 -23.83 12.72 -0.53
C GLU A 170 -25.02 11.95 0.07
N SER A 171 -25.37 10.80 -0.51
CA SER A 171 -26.43 9.92 0.00
C SER A 171 -26.08 9.35 1.38
N ILE A 172 -24.84 8.87 1.55
CA ILE A 172 -24.36 8.29 2.82
C ILE A 172 -24.34 9.35 3.92
N LEU A 173 -23.69 10.50 3.67
CA LEU A 173 -23.70 11.63 4.60
C LEU A 173 -25.14 12.03 4.90
N SER A 174 -26.00 12.10 3.90
CA SER A 174 -27.39 12.46 4.10
C SER A 174 -28.19 11.48 4.95
N ALA A 175 -27.83 10.20 4.96
CA ALA A 175 -28.49 9.20 5.80
C ALA A 175 -27.89 9.12 7.21
N LYS A 176 -26.61 9.47 7.37
CA LYS A 176 -25.81 9.06 8.54
C LYS A 176 -25.03 10.17 9.25
N THR A 177 -25.14 11.44 8.82
CA THR A 177 -24.51 12.54 9.55
C THR A 177 -25.03 12.61 11.00
N PRO A 178 -24.13 12.72 12.00
CA PRO A 178 -24.52 12.81 13.41
C PRO A 178 -25.31 14.10 13.68
N THR A 179 -26.10 14.09 14.75
CA THR A 179 -26.87 15.27 15.20
C THR A 179 -25.99 16.39 15.75
N VAL A 180 -24.71 16.11 16.01
CA VAL A 180 -23.74 17.10 16.51
C VAL A 180 -23.40 18.09 15.40
N HIS A 181 -23.35 19.37 15.76
CA HIS A 181 -23.00 20.44 14.83
C HIS A 181 -21.48 20.48 14.62
N ILE A 182 -21.04 19.95 13.49
CA ILE A 182 -19.66 20.03 12.98
C ILE A 182 -19.34 21.49 12.64
N LYS A 183 -18.29 22.02 13.25
CA LYS A 183 -17.80 23.40 13.02
C LYS A 183 -16.57 23.47 12.14
N LYS A 184 -15.84 22.36 12.05
CA LYS A 184 -14.58 22.30 11.33
C LYS A 184 -14.32 20.93 10.73
N ILE A 185 -13.63 20.93 9.59
CA ILE A 185 -13.09 19.76 8.93
C ILE A 185 -11.57 19.88 9.01
N VAL A 186 -10.90 18.84 9.51
CA VAL A 186 -9.43 18.78 9.52
C VAL A 186 -8.99 17.54 8.75
N ALA A 187 -8.28 17.76 7.65
CA ALA A 187 -7.78 16.71 6.77
C ALA A 187 -6.26 16.51 6.92
N PHE A 188 -5.82 15.27 6.96
CA PHE A 188 -4.43 14.87 7.06
C PHE A 188 -4.02 14.01 5.86
N ALA A 189 -2.76 14.14 5.42
CA ALA A 189 -2.18 13.32 4.35
C ALA A 189 -2.94 13.42 3.01
N CYS A 190 -3.19 14.64 2.53
CA CYS A 190 -3.93 14.86 1.28
C CYS A 190 -3.02 14.95 0.03
N GLY A 191 -1.70 14.94 0.21
CA GLY A 191 -0.70 15.05 -0.85
C GLY A 191 -0.64 16.41 -1.56
N GLY A 192 0.47 16.68 -2.23
CA GLY A 192 0.63 17.86 -3.09
C GLY A 192 -0.11 17.74 -4.44
N MET A 193 -0.45 18.89 -5.06
CA MET A 193 -1.04 18.97 -6.41
C MET A 193 -0.06 19.49 -7.47
N ASN A 194 1.13 19.92 -7.05
CA ASN A 194 2.15 20.60 -7.86
C ASN A 194 2.93 19.69 -8.83
N TYR A 195 2.66 18.38 -8.90
CA TYR A 195 3.33 17.42 -9.80
C TYR A 195 2.38 16.80 -10.85
N PHE A 196 1.40 17.57 -11.34
CA PHE A 196 0.29 17.00 -12.14
C PHE A 196 0.67 16.39 -13.50
N ASP A 197 1.81 16.78 -14.10
CA ASP A 197 2.24 16.27 -15.41
C ASP A 197 3.04 14.96 -15.34
N GLU A 198 3.61 14.63 -14.18
CA GLU A 198 4.55 13.51 -14.02
C GLU A 198 4.00 12.34 -13.19
N ALA A 199 2.82 12.52 -12.57
CA ALA A 199 2.40 11.68 -11.46
C ALA A 199 0.88 11.37 -11.41
N PRO A 200 0.48 10.09 -11.48
CA PRO A 200 -0.90 9.67 -11.23
C PRO A 200 -1.45 10.07 -9.85
N TRP A 201 -0.58 10.29 -8.87
CA TRP A 201 -0.98 10.66 -7.50
C TRP A 201 -1.50 12.10 -7.37
N ALA A 202 -1.12 13.03 -8.24
CA ALA A 202 -1.60 14.42 -8.17
C ALA A 202 -3.12 14.52 -8.41
N ILE A 203 -3.68 13.65 -9.26
CA ILE A 203 -5.13 13.53 -9.47
C ILE A 203 -5.80 13.03 -8.19
N ARG A 204 -5.22 12.03 -7.51
CA ARG A 204 -5.70 11.54 -6.21
C ARG A 204 -5.71 12.69 -5.19
N SER A 205 -4.63 13.44 -5.06
CA SER A 205 -4.56 14.60 -4.15
C SER A 205 -5.66 15.61 -4.48
N ALA A 206 -5.83 15.99 -5.74
CA ALA A 206 -6.90 16.90 -6.15
C ALA A 206 -8.32 16.38 -5.82
N TYR A 207 -8.58 15.07 -5.99
CA TYR A 207 -9.84 14.47 -5.56
C TYR A 207 -10.05 14.55 -4.04
N GLN A 208 -9.01 14.32 -3.24
CA GLN A 208 -9.08 14.41 -1.78
C GLN A 208 -9.43 15.84 -1.32
N HIS A 209 -8.90 16.88 -1.98
CA HIS A 209 -9.27 18.26 -1.69
C HIS A 209 -10.69 18.61 -2.16
N ALA A 210 -11.10 18.12 -3.33
CA ALA A 210 -12.49 18.28 -3.81
C ALA A 210 -13.50 17.59 -2.86
N LEU A 211 -13.12 16.45 -2.28
CA LEU A 211 -13.88 15.73 -1.27
C LEU A 211 -14.07 16.57 0.01
N ILE A 212 -13.03 17.23 0.52
CA ILE A 212 -13.14 18.15 1.68
C ILE A 212 -14.22 19.21 1.43
N LEU A 213 -14.17 19.87 0.26
CA LEU A 213 -15.12 20.91 -0.12
C LEU A 213 -16.55 20.37 -0.27
N ASN A 214 -16.70 19.20 -0.88
CA ASN A 214 -18.01 18.57 -1.04
C ASN A 214 -18.63 18.21 0.33
N ILE A 215 -17.86 17.60 1.24
CA ILE A 215 -18.32 17.30 2.60
C ILE A 215 -18.74 18.58 3.32
N ARG A 216 -17.94 19.64 3.25
CA ARG A 216 -18.28 20.96 3.83
C ARG A 216 -19.63 21.45 3.32
N ASP A 217 -19.85 21.44 2.02
CA ASP A 217 -21.04 22.01 1.40
C ASP A 217 -22.30 21.17 1.71
N VAL A 218 -22.17 19.84 1.79
CA VAL A 218 -23.22 18.95 2.28
C VAL A 218 -23.57 19.25 3.74
N LEU A 219 -22.57 19.38 4.60
CA LEU A 219 -22.78 19.67 6.02
C LEU A 219 -23.42 21.03 6.23
N ARG A 220 -22.96 22.08 5.53
CA ARG A 220 -23.56 23.42 5.58
C ARG A 220 -25.05 23.40 5.28
N THR A 221 -25.41 22.68 4.22
CA THR A 221 -26.81 22.53 3.79
C THR A 221 -27.64 21.80 4.85
N ARG A 222 -27.13 20.70 5.41
CA ARG A 222 -27.86 19.89 6.40
C ARG A 222 -27.98 20.55 7.76
N GLN A 223 -26.98 21.33 8.15
CA GLN A 223 -26.89 21.97 9.45
C GLN A 223 -27.46 23.39 9.45
N GLU A 224 -27.89 23.89 8.29
CA GLU A 224 -28.36 25.27 8.09
C GLU A 224 -27.34 26.31 8.63
N CYS A 225 -26.06 26.09 8.33
CA CYS A 225 -24.95 26.91 8.83
C CYS A 225 -23.90 27.11 7.75
N ASP A 226 -23.49 28.35 7.52
CA ASP A 226 -22.45 28.67 6.53
C ASP A 226 -21.03 28.58 7.10
N ASN A 227 -20.88 28.48 8.43
CA ASN A 227 -19.58 28.60 9.09
C ASN A 227 -18.99 27.22 9.45
N ILE A 228 -18.47 26.53 8.44
CA ILE A 228 -17.64 25.33 8.61
C ILE A 228 -16.25 25.62 8.08
N GLU A 229 -15.26 25.67 8.98
CA GLU A 229 -13.86 25.88 8.64
C GLU A 229 -13.25 24.60 8.07
N CYS A 230 -12.43 24.70 7.02
CA CYS A 230 -11.75 23.56 6.44
C CYS A 230 -10.24 23.75 6.57
N TYR A 231 -9.58 22.75 7.13
CA TYR A 231 -8.15 22.73 7.33
C TYR A 231 -7.52 21.51 6.67
N ALA A 232 -6.29 21.66 6.18
CA ALA A 232 -5.49 20.53 5.72
C ALA A 232 -4.07 20.64 6.27
N GLN A 233 -3.47 19.50 6.65
CA GLN A 233 -2.10 19.41 7.10
C GLN A 233 -1.39 18.26 6.37
N ASP A 234 -0.37 18.61 5.59
CA ASP A 234 0.49 17.67 4.87
C ASP A 234 1.89 18.29 4.73
N PRO A 235 2.98 17.54 5.04
CA PRO A 235 4.34 18.03 4.85
C PRO A 235 4.69 18.28 3.37
N GLU A 236 3.98 17.69 2.40
CA GLU A 236 4.24 17.89 0.98
C GLU A 236 3.79 19.26 0.44
N TYR A 237 2.97 20.01 1.17
CA TYR A 237 2.41 21.26 0.66
C TYR A 237 3.47 22.35 0.45
N THR A 238 3.62 22.74 -0.82
CA THR A 238 4.42 23.89 -1.22
C THR A 238 3.64 25.21 -1.01
N GLU A 239 4.32 26.35 -1.18
CA GLU A 239 3.65 27.66 -1.17
C GLU A 239 2.58 27.79 -2.27
N ILE A 240 2.75 27.08 -3.39
CA ILE A 240 1.76 27.06 -4.48
C ILE A 240 0.51 26.28 -4.05
N ASP A 241 0.68 25.11 -3.43
CA ASP A 241 -0.45 24.34 -2.91
C ASP A 241 -1.22 25.16 -1.87
N LYS A 242 -0.50 25.83 -0.96
CA LYS A 242 -1.09 26.73 0.05
C LYS A 242 -1.91 27.84 -0.59
N ASP A 243 -1.41 28.50 -1.63
CA ASP A 243 -2.14 29.55 -2.34
C ASP A 243 -3.45 29.01 -2.96
N VAL A 244 -3.37 27.91 -3.70
CA VAL A 244 -4.52 27.30 -4.40
C VAL A 244 -5.58 26.81 -3.41
N LEU A 245 -5.16 26.15 -2.33
CA LEU A 245 -6.06 25.63 -1.30
C LEU A 245 -6.72 26.75 -0.49
N ASN A 246 -5.97 27.78 -0.08
CA ASN A 246 -6.52 28.93 0.65
C ASN A 246 -7.60 29.64 -0.18
N GLN A 247 -7.36 29.86 -1.47
CA GLN A 247 -8.34 30.49 -2.37
C GLN A 247 -9.58 29.62 -2.60
N SER A 248 -9.46 28.31 -2.44
CA SER A 248 -10.56 27.35 -2.53
C SER A 248 -11.36 27.20 -1.22
N GLY A 249 -10.89 27.85 -0.15
CA GLY A 249 -11.50 27.82 1.18
C GLY A 249 -11.03 26.66 2.05
N ILE A 250 -9.80 26.16 1.84
CA ILE A 250 -9.10 25.21 2.71
C ILE A 250 -7.85 25.89 3.26
N THR A 251 -7.80 26.09 4.57
CA THR A 251 -6.65 26.69 5.25
C THR A 251 -5.58 25.63 5.52
N VAL A 252 -4.39 25.78 4.93
CA VAL A 252 -3.28 24.86 5.21
C VAL A 252 -2.65 25.19 6.57
N LEU A 253 -2.50 24.17 7.41
CA LEU A 253 -1.91 24.26 8.74
C LEU A 253 -0.53 23.60 8.78
N GLY A 254 0.42 24.24 9.47
CA GLY A 254 1.72 23.64 9.73
C GLY A 254 1.67 22.64 10.88
N ASP A 255 2.52 21.62 10.85
CA ASP A 255 2.60 20.60 11.89
C ASP A 255 3.04 21.17 13.26
N PRO A 256 2.41 20.82 14.41
CA PRO A 256 1.26 19.93 14.64
C PRO A 256 -0.10 20.64 14.75
N GLN A 257 -0.28 21.82 14.13
CA GLN A 257 -1.45 22.66 14.35
C GLN A 257 -2.76 21.98 13.93
N GLY A 258 -2.76 21.15 12.89
CA GLY A 258 -3.91 20.35 12.48
C GLY A 258 -4.44 19.49 13.63
N PHE A 259 -3.57 18.78 14.35
CA PHE A 259 -3.96 18.00 15.54
C PHE A 259 -4.52 18.89 16.66
N LEU A 260 -3.96 20.08 16.86
CA LEU A 260 -4.41 21.01 17.90
C LEU A 260 -5.81 21.57 17.64
N GLU A 261 -6.19 21.73 16.36
CA GLU A 261 -7.52 22.16 15.95
C GLU A 261 -8.62 21.12 16.21
N VAL A 262 -8.29 19.83 16.22
CA VAL A 262 -9.30 18.76 16.37
C VAL A 262 -9.95 18.80 17.75
N ASP A 263 -11.27 18.92 17.80
CA ASP A 263 -12.10 18.81 19.00
C ASP A 263 -13.38 18.01 18.72
N ASP A 264 -14.26 17.94 19.71
CA ASP A 264 -15.50 17.14 19.64
C ASP A 264 -16.51 17.67 18.59
N SER A 265 -16.27 18.86 18.02
CA SER A 265 -17.06 19.43 16.92
C SER A 265 -16.37 19.32 15.55
N THR A 266 -15.32 18.51 15.47
CA THR A 266 -14.52 18.32 14.26
C THR A 266 -14.93 17.08 13.49
N LEU A 267 -14.94 17.17 12.16
CA LEU A 267 -14.85 16.02 11.26
C LEU A 267 -13.38 15.84 10.86
N VAL A 268 -12.84 14.64 11.05
CA VAL A 268 -11.45 14.32 10.68
C VAL A 268 -11.43 13.50 9.39
N LEU A 269 -10.57 13.90 8.45
CA LEU A 269 -10.24 13.14 7.23
C LEU A 269 -8.77 12.70 7.29
N SER A 270 -8.48 11.46 6.88
CA SER A 270 -7.11 10.96 6.81
C SER A 270 -6.94 10.00 5.63
N PHE A 271 -5.98 10.27 4.74
CA PHE A 271 -5.80 9.50 3.51
C PHE A 271 -4.42 8.85 3.41
N GLY A 272 -4.27 7.65 3.96
CA GLY A 272 -3.04 6.87 3.95
C GLY A 272 -1.81 7.61 4.51
N PRO A 273 -1.89 8.18 5.72
CA PRO A 273 -0.80 8.97 6.30
C PRO A 273 0.39 8.09 6.65
N ASP A 274 1.63 8.54 6.53
CA ASP A 274 2.81 7.78 7.03
C ASP A 274 3.07 7.95 8.55
N ILE A 275 2.06 8.43 9.29
CA ILE A 275 2.10 8.70 10.73
C ILE A 275 0.82 8.16 11.39
N PRO A 276 0.82 7.86 12.71
CA PRO A 276 -0.34 7.28 13.40
C PRO A 276 -1.44 8.31 13.73
N VAL A 277 -2.03 8.92 12.69
CA VAL A 277 -3.08 9.95 12.83
C VAL A 277 -4.20 9.46 13.75
N ARG A 278 -4.76 8.26 13.53
CA ARG A 278 -5.87 7.77 14.34
C ARG A 278 -5.51 7.57 15.80
N GLN A 279 -4.29 7.11 16.09
CA GLN A 279 -3.82 6.97 17.46
C GLN A 279 -3.67 8.33 18.16
N ILE A 280 -3.10 9.32 17.45
CA ILE A 280 -2.98 10.71 17.95
C ILE A 280 -4.38 11.26 18.26
N ILE A 281 -5.30 11.18 17.30
CA ILE A 281 -6.68 11.67 17.44
C ILE A 281 -7.38 10.98 18.61
N ALA A 282 -7.24 9.67 18.76
CA ALA A 282 -7.82 8.89 19.85
C ALA A 282 -7.25 9.26 21.24
N ASP A 283 -6.08 9.86 21.33
CA ASP A 283 -5.53 10.33 22.60
C ASP A 283 -5.88 11.79 22.90
N ILE A 284 -6.11 12.63 21.89
CA ILE A 284 -6.31 14.07 22.08
C ILE A 284 -7.76 14.56 22.01
N ALA A 285 -8.67 13.83 21.35
CA ALA A 285 -10.05 14.27 21.11
C ALA A 285 -11.03 13.11 20.85
N ARG A 286 -12.33 13.41 20.80
CA ARG A 286 -13.38 12.49 20.31
C ARG A 286 -14.18 13.21 19.21
N PRO A 287 -13.63 13.33 17.99
CA PRO A 287 -14.26 14.09 16.91
C PRO A 287 -15.66 13.57 16.58
N ALA A 288 -16.54 14.46 16.11
CA ALA A 288 -17.93 14.09 15.78
C ALA A 288 -18.01 13.05 14.66
N MET A 289 -17.04 13.05 13.75
CA MET A 289 -16.96 12.11 12.63
C MET A 289 -15.50 11.89 12.23
N MET A 290 -15.19 10.69 11.77
CA MET A 290 -13.90 10.35 11.18
C MET A 290 -14.13 9.59 9.87
N ILE A 291 -13.41 9.97 8.83
CA ILE A 291 -13.39 9.28 7.53
C ILE A 291 -11.93 8.96 7.21
N TRP A 292 -11.63 7.70 6.97
CA TRP A 292 -10.28 7.22 6.70
C TRP A 292 -10.27 6.02 5.77
N ASP A 293 -9.09 5.62 5.32
CA ASP A 293 -8.89 4.41 4.52
C ASP A 293 -9.14 3.12 5.31
N ARG A 294 -9.76 2.13 4.65
CA ARG A 294 -9.95 0.79 5.23
C ARG A 294 -8.60 0.10 5.38
N LEU A 295 -8.24 -0.28 6.60
CA LEU A 295 -7.06 -1.11 6.85
C LEU A 295 -7.42 -2.60 6.83
N LYS A 296 -6.47 -3.41 6.34
CA LYS A 296 -6.56 -4.87 6.52
C LYS A 296 -6.20 -5.21 7.98
N PRO A 297 -7.03 -5.96 8.70
CA PRO A 297 -6.67 -6.42 10.04
C PRO A 297 -5.42 -7.31 9.94
N CYS A 298 -4.38 -7.01 10.73
CA CYS A 298 -3.22 -7.89 10.89
C CYS A 298 -3.50 -8.87 12.04
N GLU A 299 -3.21 -10.15 11.82
CA GLU A 299 -3.43 -11.21 12.82
C GLU A 299 -2.38 -11.19 13.96
N ASP A 300 -1.25 -10.48 13.80
CA ASP A 300 -0.14 -10.50 14.77
C ASP A 300 0.35 -9.07 15.11
N GLU A 301 -0.23 -8.50 16.17
CA GLU A 301 -0.22 -7.05 16.48
C GLU A 301 1.12 -6.48 16.99
N LEU A 302 2.04 -7.35 17.46
CA LEU A 302 3.28 -6.96 18.14
C LEU A 302 4.56 -7.45 17.42
N ASN A 303 4.45 -8.43 16.53
CA ASN A 303 5.60 -9.04 15.83
C ASN A 303 5.75 -8.56 14.38
N ASP A 304 4.82 -7.77 13.86
CA ASP A 304 4.89 -7.26 12.50
C ASP A 304 5.83 -6.04 12.43
N MET A 305 7.14 -6.33 12.44
CA MET A 305 8.20 -5.36 12.12
C MET A 305 8.06 -4.83 10.68
N ASN A 306 7.24 -5.47 9.84
CA ASN A 306 6.80 -4.90 8.57
C ASN A 306 5.66 -3.91 8.83
N MET A 307 6.04 -2.67 9.11
CA MET A 307 5.23 -1.44 9.09
C MET A 307 4.45 -1.24 7.77
N ARG A 308 3.53 -2.15 7.41
CA ARG A 308 2.74 -2.10 6.17
C ARG A 308 1.40 -1.39 6.34
N SER A 309 1.13 -0.85 7.53
CA SER A 309 0.06 0.14 7.71
C SER A 309 0.69 1.52 7.77
N THR A 310 0.30 2.40 6.86
CA THR A 310 0.66 3.81 6.88
C THR A 310 0.11 4.44 8.18
N ASP A 311 -1.10 4.04 8.61
CA ASP A 311 -1.68 4.40 9.91
C ASP A 311 -1.77 3.16 10.85
N PRO A 312 -0.89 3.01 11.86
CA PRO A 312 -0.89 1.86 12.77
C PRO A 312 -2.17 1.71 13.60
N ASP A 313 -2.68 0.47 13.75
CA ASP A 313 -3.87 0.16 14.54
C ASP A 313 -3.55 -0.55 15.86
N SER A 314 -4.17 -0.13 16.96
CA SER A 314 -3.92 -0.64 18.32
C SER A 314 -5.21 -1.16 18.97
N TYR A 315 -5.08 -2.02 19.98
CA TYR A 315 -6.24 -2.49 20.78
C TYR A 315 -7.04 -1.32 21.37
N ARG A 316 -6.37 -0.28 21.90
CA ARG A 316 -7.02 0.90 22.47
C ARG A 316 -7.80 1.67 21.40
N LEU A 317 -7.24 1.84 20.21
CA LEU A 317 -7.90 2.49 19.08
C LEU A 317 -9.15 1.71 18.63
N ARG A 318 -9.01 0.41 18.36
CA ARG A 318 -10.15 -0.46 18.00
C ARG A 318 -11.25 -0.42 19.06
N LYS A 319 -10.87 -0.54 20.34
CA LYS A 319 -11.84 -0.46 21.44
C LYS A 319 -12.57 0.88 21.47
N MET A 320 -11.86 1.99 21.30
CA MET A 320 -12.48 3.32 21.21
C MET A 320 -13.47 3.40 20.04
N ILE A 321 -13.08 2.93 18.86
CA ILE A 321 -13.93 2.95 17.66
C ILE A 321 -15.18 2.11 17.90
N GLN A 322 -15.01 0.84 18.29
CA GLN A 322 -16.11 -0.10 18.52
C GLN A 322 -17.06 0.34 19.63
N SER A 323 -16.56 0.99 20.68
CA SER A 323 -17.40 1.41 21.80
C SER A 323 -18.09 2.75 21.59
N SER A 324 -17.59 3.60 20.68
CA SER A 324 -17.98 5.03 20.63
C SER A 324 -18.51 5.49 19.28
N TYR A 325 -18.31 4.73 18.20
CA TYR A 325 -18.72 5.12 16.85
C TYR A 325 -19.50 4.02 16.15
N GLU A 326 -20.50 4.43 15.37
CA GLU A 326 -21.09 3.58 14.33
C GLU A 326 -20.14 3.59 13.12
N ALA A 327 -19.68 2.41 12.71
CA ALA A 327 -18.86 2.27 11.51
C ALA A 327 -19.76 2.12 10.28
N ILE A 328 -19.48 2.90 9.24
CA ILE A 328 -20.18 2.85 7.95
C ILE A 328 -19.12 2.70 6.87
N ASP A 329 -19.27 1.67 6.06
CA ASP A 329 -18.39 1.43 4.93
C ASP A 329 -18.84 2.24 3.71
N PHE A 330 -17.88 2.87 3.05
CA PHE A 330 -18.09 3.36 1.68
C PHE A 330 -18.22 2.16 0.73
N PRO A 331 -19.07 2.23 -0.30
CA PRO A 331 -19.10 1.23 -1.35
C PRO A 331 -17.69 1.09 -1.92
N SER A 332 -17.18 -0.14 -1.94
CA SER A 332 -15.92 -0.43 -2.62
C SER A 332 -16.10 -0.17 -4.12
N ASP A 333 -15.05 0.33 -4.77
CA ASP A 333 -14.98 0.43 -6.23
C ASP A 333 -14.76 -0.97 -6.85
N LEU A 334 -15.66 -1.89 -6.52
CA LEU A 334 -15.79 -3.20 -7.17
C LEU A 334 -16.42 -3.04 -8.57
N GLU A 335 -16.87 -1.83 -8.93
CA GLU A 335 -17.57 -1.62 -10.19
C GLU A 335 -16.66 -1.60 -11.41
N ALA A 336 -15.38 -1.24 -11.28
CA ALA A 336 -14.44 -1.22 -12.41
C ALA A 336 -14.08 -2.61 -12.95
N PHE A 337 -14.29 -3.68 -12.16
CA PHE A 337 -14.05 -5.07 -12.56
C PHE A 337 -15.20 -5.98 -12.07
N LYS A 338 -16.46 -5.62 -12.36
CA LYS A 338 -17.56 -6.58 -12.20
C LYS A 338 -17.16 -7.89 -12.89
N HIS A 339 -17.54 -9.06 -12.35
CA HIS A 339 -17.21 -10.38 -12.90
C HIS A 339 -17.44 -10.51 -14.42
N THR A 340 -18.35 -9.71 -15.00
CA THR A 340 -18.58 -9.61 -16.45
C THR A 340 -17.37 -9.12 -17.26
N ASP A 341 -16.58 -8.18 -16.73
CA ASP A 341 -15.41 -7.64 -17.42
C ASP A 341 -14.24 -8.64 -17.33
N ILE A 342 -14.10 -9.34 -16.19
CA ILE A 342 -13.10 -10.41 -16.03
C ILE A 342 -13.39 -11.56 -17.00
N LYS A 343 -14.64 -12.04 -17.09
CA LYS A 343 -15.05 -13.08 -18.05
C LYS A 343 -14.83 -12.61 -19.50
N PHE A 344 -15.14 -11.36 -19.81
CA PHE A 344 -14.87 -10.79 -21.14
C PHE A 344 -13.37 -10.78 -21.47
N ILE A 345 -12.53 -10.22 -20.58
CA ILE A 345 -11.07 -10.18 -20.73
C ILE A 345 -10.51 -11.60 -20.88
N ALA A 346 -10.94 -12.53 -20.02
CA ALA A 346 -10.51 -13.91 -20.04
C ALA A 346 -10.82 -14.59 -21.38
N ARG A 347 -12.02 -14.36 -21.92
CA ARG A 347 -12.42 -14.86 -23.25
C ARG A 347 -11.50 -14.29 -24.34
N ARG A 348 -11.22 -12.98 -24.32
CA ARG A 348 -10.34 -12.34 -25.32
C ARG A 348 -8.91 -12.87 -25.27
N ILE A 349 -8.37 -13.12 -24.07
CA ILE A 349 -7.05 -13.74 -23.90
C ILE A 349 -7.05 -15.16 -24.50
N LEU A 350 -8.05 -15.98 -24.16
CA LEU A 350 -8.14 -17.35 -24.68
C LEU A 350 -8.35 -17.40 -26.19
N GLU A 351 -9.10 -16.46 -26.78
CA GLU A 351 -9.23 -16.34 -28.24
C GLU A 351 -7.89 -16.04 -28.91
N ALA A 352 -7.11 -15.11 -28.34
CA ALA A 352 -5.76 -14.81 -28.82
C ALA A 352 -4.83 -16.03 -28.69
N LEU A 353 -4.82 -16.68 -27.52
CA LEU A 353 -4.03 -17.89 -27.29
C LEU A 353 -4.45 -19.04 -28.22
N SER A 354 -5.75 -19.25 -28.42
CA SER A 354 -6.24 -20.27 -29.35
C SER A 354 -5.73 -20.03 -30.76
N SER A 355 -5.71 -18.78 -31.22
CA SER A 355 -5.16 -18.43 -32.54
C SER A 355 -3.66 -18.70 -32.63
N LEU A 356 -2.88 -18.27 -31.63
CA LEU A 356 -1.43 -18.51 -31.60
C LEU A 356 -1.10 -20.00 -31.54
N HIS A 357 -1.81 -20.74 -30.69
CA HIS A 357 -1.59 -22.17 -30.46
C HIS A 357 -1.95 -23.02 -31.69
N GLU A 358 -2.94 -22.61 -32.50
CA GLU A 358 -3.26 -23.25 -33.78
C GLU A 358 -2.11 -23.15 -34.80
N ASP A 359 -1.30 -22.08 -34.73
CA ASP A 359 -0.10 -21.88 -35.56
C ASP A 359 1.19 -22.44 -34.92
N GLY A 360 1.08 -23.11 -33.77
CA GLY A 360 2.23 -23.63 -33.03
C GLY A 360 3.08 -22.53 -32.38
N ILE A 361 2.51 -21.37 -32.12
CA ILE A 361 3.18 -20.26 -31.44
C ILE A 361 2.78 -20.28 -29.96
N VAL A 362 3.77 -20.26 -29.07
CA VAL A 362 3.60 -20.13 -27.62
C VAL A 362 3.96 -18.69 -27.26
N HIS A 363 3.11 -18.01 -26.48
CA HIS A 363 3.32 -16.61 -26.12
C HIS A 363 4.42 -16.42 -25.07
N THR A 364 4.50 -17.34 -24.10
CA THR A 364 5.50 -17.44 -23.02
C THR A 364 5.49 -16.35 -21.94
N ASP A 365 4.78 -15.24 -22.12
CA ASP A 365 4.70 -14.11 -21.18
C ASP A 365 3.27 -13.56 -20.99
N VAL A 366 2.29 -14.44 -20.77
CA VAL A 366 0.91 -14.04 -20.44
C VAL A 366 0.85 -13.52 -19.01
N LYS A 367 0.59 -12.21 -18.85
CA LYS A 367 0.46 -11.52 -17.55
C LYS A 367 -0.39 -10.24 -17.69
N PRO A 368 -0.91 -9.67 -16.58
CA PRO A 368 -1.70 -8.43 -16.61
C PRO A 368 -1.08 -7.30 -17.44
N ASN A 369 0.22 -7.06 -17.32
CA ASN A 369 0.92 -5.97 -18.02
C ASN A 369 0.88 -6.08 -19.55
N ASN A 370 0.68 -7.28 -20.09
CA ASN A 370 0.68 -7.54 -21.53
C ASN A 370 -0.75 -7.60 -22.10
N ILE A 371 -1.76 -7.26 -21.30
CA ILE A 371 -3.17 -7.20 -21.72
C ILE A 371 -3.57 -5.74 -21.88
N LEU A 372 -3.76 -5.32 -23.12
CA LEU A 372 -4.21 -3.97 -23.45
C LEU A 372 -5.73 -3.89 -23.38
N LEU A 373 -6.25 -2.92 -22.64
CA LEU A 373 -7.68 -2.70 -22.46
C LEU A 373 -8.09 -1.40 -23.14
N ASP A 374 -9.20 -1.45 -23.86
CA ASP A 374 -9.94 -0.27 -24.29
C ASP A 374 -11.24 -0.19 -23.49
N PHE A 375 -11.62 1.03 -23.14
CA PHE A 375 -12.78 1.30 -22.30
C PHE A 375 -13.86 2.05 -23.09
N ASP A 376 -15.11 1.94 -22.63
CA ASP A 376 -16.17 2.82 -23.11
C ASP A 376 -15.86 4.29 -22.79
N LYS A 377 -16.66 5.21 -23.37
CA LYS A 377 -16.44 6.66 -23.23
C LYS A 377 -16.45 7.14 -21.79
N ASP A 378 -17.16 6.42 -20.93
CA ASP A 378 -17.33 6.75 -19.52
C ASP A 378 -16.21 6.13 -18.66
N GLY A 379 -15.32 5.30 -19.24
CA GLY A 379 -14.22 4.65 -18.54
C GLY A 379 -14.66 3.54 -17.59
N THR A 380 -15.90 3.05 -17.73
CA THR A 380 -16.55 2.16 -16.76
C THR A 380 -16.62 0.71 -17.19
N LYS A 381 -16.47 0.43 -18.48
CA LYS A 381 -16.59 -0.92 -19.02
C LYS A 381 -15.51 -1.20 -20.04
N VAL A 382 -14.91 -2.38 -19.96
CA VAL A 382 -13.99 -2.86 -21.00
C VAL A 382 -14.78 -3.20 -22.27
N VAL A 383 -14.45 -2.54 -23.39
CA VAL A 383 -15.05 -2.78 -24.71
C VAL A 383 -14.19 -3.64 -25.60
N GLU A 384 -12.88 -3.67 -25.35
CA GLU A 384 -11.92 -4.49 -26.08
C GLU A 384 -10.78 -4.88 -25.12
N ALA A 385 -10.29 -6.12 -25.25
CA ALA A 385 -9.07 -6.57 -24.62
C ALA A 385 -8.21 -7.28 -25.66
N LYS A 386 -6.90 -7.00 -25.67
CA LYS A 386 -5.93 -7.58 -26.62
C LYS A 386 -4.69 -8.06 -25.87
N LEU A 387 -4.33 -9.32 -26.09
CA LEU A 387 -3.03 -9.84 -25.67
C LEU A 387 -1.94 -9.23 -26.58
N SER A 388 -0.88 -8.73 -25.98
CA SER A 388 0.21 -8.01 -26.64
C SER A 388 1.57 -8.53 -26.19
N ASP A 389 2.63 -7.99 -26.78
CA ASP A 389 4.02 -8.33 -26.46
C ASP A 389 4.43 -9.78 -26.80
N CYS A 390 4.51 -10.07 -28.10
CA CYS A 390 5.05 -11.33 -28.61
C CYS A 390 6.59 -11.32 -28.69
N GLY A 391 7.28 -10.48 -27.91
CA GLY A 391 8.75 -10.36 -27.94
C GLY A 391 9.47 -11.67 -27.60
N ASP A 392 8.88 -12.46 -26.69
CA ASP A 392 9.39 -13.76 -26.25
C ASP A 392 8.60 -14.95 -26.85
N ALA A 393 7.78 -14.69 -27.87
CA ALA A 393 6.97 -15.75 -28.47
C ALA A 393 7.84 -16.79 -29.19
N TRP A 394 7.46 -18.06 -29.05
CA TRP A 394 8.25 -19.20 -29.54
C TRP A 394 7.45 -20.09 -30.48
N ASN A 395 8.04 -20.48 -31.61
CA ASN A 395 7.40 -21.40 -32.55
C ASN A 395 7.91 -22.84 -32.36
N ILE A 396 7.05 -23.73 -31.87
CA ILE A 396 7.42 -25.13 -31.57
C ILE A 396 7.66 -25.99 -32.83
N GLY A 397 7.22 -25.53 -34.01
CA GLY A 397 7.40 -26.22 -35.29
C GLY A 397 8.73 -25.94 -35.98
N HIS A 398 9.41 -24.85 -35.60
CA HIS A 398 10.65 -24.39 -36.22
C HIS A 398 11.87 -24.54 -35.30
N ASP A 399 11.68 -24.38 -33.98
CA ASP A 399 12.78 -24.35 -33.02
C ASP A 399 12.64 -25.42 -31.93
N ILE A 400 13.74 -26.13 -31.65
CA ILE A 400 13.79 -27.07 -30.52
C ILE A 400 13.82 -26.23 -29.23
N ASN A 401 12.74 -26.27 -28.45
CA ASN A 401 12.72 -25.67 -27.12
C ASN A 401 13.89 -26.23 -26.28
N PRO A 402 14.88 -25.40 -25.89
CA PRO A 402 16.05 -25.87 -25.16
C PRO A 402 15.64 -26.42 -23.78
N LYS A 403 16.08 -27.65 -23.45
CA LYS A 403 16.11 -28.12 -22.05
C LYS A 403 17.30 -27.46 -21.35
N GLY A 404 17.11 -26.98 -20.11
CA GLY A 404 18.19 -26.47 -19.24
C GLY A 404 18.29 -24.94 -19.15
N GLU A 405 19.34 -24.48 -18.45
CA GLU A 405 19.55 -23.15 -17.84
C GLU A 405 19.50 -21.92 -18.76
N GLY A 406 19.26 -22.09 -20.07
CA GLY A 406 19.45 -21.04 -21.08
C GLY A 406 18.19 -20.29 -21.53
N HIS A 407 16.99 -20.68 -21.12
CA HIS A 407 15.75 -20.08 -21.67
C HIS A 407 14.66 -19.89 -20.60
N ILE A 408 14.92 -18.95 -19.70
CA ILE A 408 13.96 -18.50 -18.70
C ILE A 408 12.87 -17.69 -19.41
N ILE A 409 11.65 -18.21 -19.41
CA ILE A 409 10.50 -17.55 -20.04
C ILE A 409 9.57 -16.89 -19.02
N GLY A 410 8.96 -15.77 -19.43
CA GLY A 410 7.91 -15.08 -18.70
C GLY A 410 8.30 -14.59 -17.31
N ALA A 411 7.39 -13.83 -16.68
CA ALA A 411 7.55 -13.41 -15.29
C ALA A 411 7.37 -14.60 -14.30
N ALA A 412 8.30 -14.73 -13.34
CA ALA A 412 8.39 -15.89 -12.45
C ALA A 412 7.07 -16.25 -11.74
N ILE A 413 6.32 -15.27 -11.25
CA ILE A 413 5.06 -15.50 -10.51
C ILE A 413 3.89 -15.94 -11.40
N PHE A 414 4.02 -15.86 -12.72
CA PHE A 414 3.04 -16.35 -13.70
C PHE A 414 3.55 -17.59 -14.47
N ARG A 415 4.80 -17.99 -14.24
CA ARG A 415 5.46 -19.09 -14.94
C ARG A 415 4.90 -20.44 -14.50
N SER A 416 4.78 -21.37 -15.46
CA SER A 416 4.32 -22.73 -15.21
C SER A 416 5.31 -23.56 -14.38
N PRO A 417 4.86 -24.61 -13.66
CA PRO A 417 5.74 -25.46 -12.87
C PRO A 417 6.82 -26.14 -13.72
N GLU A 418 6.46 -26.63 -14.92
CA GLU A 418 7.42 -27.26 -15.82
C GLU A 418 8.47 -26.28 -16.35
N ALA A 419 8.11 -25.03 -16.64
CA ALA A 419 9.08 -24.02 -17.05
C ALA A 419 9.95 -23.56 -15.86
N MET A 420 9.39 -23.52 -14.64
CA MET A 420 10.13 -23.20 -13.43
C MET A 420 11.14 -24.31 -13.05
N LEU A 421 10.80 -25.57 -13.36
CA LEU A 421 11.69 -26.73 -13.24
C LEU A 421 12.63 -26.90 -14.44
N GLN A 422 12.64 -25.94 -15.39
CA GLN A 422 13.45 -25.99 -16.61
C GLN A 422 13.23 -27.24 -17.48
N LEU A 423 12.05 -27.83 -17.38
CA LEU A 423 11.61 -28.94 -18.23
C LEU A 423 11.18 -28.41 -19.61
N ARG A 424 10.94 -29.32 -20.55
CA ARG A 424 10.34 -28.94 -21.84
C ARG A 424 8.93 -28.44 -21.62
N TRP A 425 8.64 -27.28 -22.18
CA TRP A 425 7.32 -26.65 -22.17
C TRP A 425 6.80 -26.47 -23.62
N ALA A 426 5.50 -26.27 -23.74
CA ALA A 426 4.78 -26.03 -24.99
C ALA A 426 3.55 -25.14 -24.70
N THR A 427 2.54 -25.13 -25.57
CA THR A 427 1.31 -24.34 -25.41
C THR A 427 0.60 -24.44 -24.04
N PRO A 428 0.66 -25.57 -23.27
CA PRO A 428 0.09 -25.60 -21.91
C PRO A 428 0.74 -24.64 -20.90
N THR A 429 1.92 -24.10 -21.20
CA THR A 429 2.56 -23.09 -20.34
C THR A 429 1.75 -21.79 -20.32
N ASP A 430 1.24 -21.36 -21.48
CA ASP A 430 0.41 -20.16 -21.58
C ASP A 430 -0.93 -20.35 -20.86
N ILE A 431 -1.45 -21.57 -20.82
CA ILE A 431 -2.69 -21.91 -20.11
C ILE A 431 -2.51 -21.76 -18.60
N TRP A 432 -1.35 -22.16 -18.06
CA TRP A 432 -1.03 -21.90 -16.66
C TRP A 432 -0.90 -20.41 -16.38
N SER A 433 -0.15 -19.69 -17.21
CA SER A 433 0.04 -18.23 -17.06
C SER A 433 -1.28 -17.46 -17.19
N PHE A 434 -2.21 -17.92 -18.03
CA PHE A 434 -3.58 -17.45 -18.10
C PHE A 434 -4.33 -17.67 -16.78
N GLY A 435 -4.26 -18.87 -16.18
CA GLY A 435 -4.90 -19.15 -14.90
C GLY A 435 -4.35 -18.29 -13.76
N ALA A 436 -3.03 -18.11 -13.68
CA ALA A 436 -2.40 -17.20 -12.72
C ALA A 436 -2.82 -15.74 -12.94
N THR A 437 -2.94 -15.31 -14.19
CA THR A 437 -3.44 -13.98 -14.56
C THR A 437 -4.91 -13.80 -14.16
N LEU A 438 -5.76 -14.78 -14.43
CA LEU A 438 -7.18 -14.75 -14.06
C LEU A 438 -7.37 -14.61 -12.54
N ILE A 439 -6.60 -15.38 -11.75
CA ILE A 439 -6.58 -15.24 -10.29
C ILE A 439 -6.20 -13.81 -9.87
N SER A 440 -5.17 -13.23 -10.49
CA SER A 440 -4.79 -11.83 -10.21
C SER A 440 -5.85 -10.81 -10.62
N LEU A 441 -6.61 -11.06 -11.68
CA LEU A 441 -7.72 -10.19 -12.09
C LEU A 441 -8.88 -10.25 -11.10
N ILE A 442 -9.20 -11.43 -10.55
CA ILE A 442 -10.28 -11.61 -9.57
C ILE A 442 -10.00 -10.86 -8.26
N TRP A 443 -8.82 -11.06 -7.66
CA TRP A 443 -8.48 -10.38 -6.41
C TRP A 443 -7.98 -8.93 -6.59
N GLY A 444 -7.50 -8.59 -7.79
CA GLY A 444 -7.03 -7.25 -8.15
C GLY A 444 -5.90 -6.71 -7.25
N LYS A 445 -5.79 -5.38 -7.18
CA LYS A 445 -4.89 -4.64 -6.25
C LYS A 445 -3.43 -5.10 -6.27
N ASN A 446 -2.91 -5.47 -7.44
CA ASN A 446 -1.54 -5.98 -7.63
C ASN A 446 -1.22 -7.20 -6.75
N TRP A 447 -2.23 -8.02 -6.44
CA TRP A 447 -2.10 -9.25 -5.69
C TRP A 447 -1.86 -10.45 -6.61
N HIS A 448 -0.93 -11.32 -6.21
CA HIS A 448 -0.51 -12.48 -7.00
C HIS A 448 -0.36 -13.70 -6.09
N ILE A 449 -1.13 -14.76 -6.38
CA ILE A 449 -1.20 -15.97 -5.56
C ILE A 449 0.14 -16.69 -5.36
N PHE A 450 1.06 -16.57 -6.34
CA PHE A 450 2.36 -17.25 -6.29
C PHE A 450 3.53 -16.35 -5.91
N LYS A 451 3.28 -15.08 -5.55
CA LYS A 451 4.34 -14.18 -5.07
C LYS A 451 4.76 -14.59 -3.65
N PRO A 452 6.05 -14.91 -3.40
CA PRO A 452 6.54 -15.17 -2.06
C PRO A 452 6.49 -13.92 -1.17
N ASP A 453 6.08 -14.08 0.10
CA ASP A 453 5.92 -12.94 1.02
C ASP A 453 7.24 -12.36 1.54
N LYS A 454 8.28 -13.20 1.65
CA LYS A 454 9.54 -12.91 2.37
C LYS A 454 10.80 -13.00 1.51
N VAL A 455 10.66 -13.24 0.21
CA VAL A 455 11.79 -13.45 -0.70
C VAL A 455 11.70 -12.44 -1.83
N SER A 456 12.76 -11.65 -2.00
CA SER A 456 12.84 -10.64 -3.05
C SER A 456 13.03 -11.30 -4.43
N ALA A 457 12.57 -10.63 -5.49
CA ALA A 457 12.56 -11.16 -6.85
C ALA A 457 13.98 -11.39 -7.45
N ASP A 458 14.99 -10.73 -6.89
CA ASP A 458 16.41 -10.85 -7.22
C ASP A 458 17.13 -11.96 -6.44
N HIS A 459 16.46 -12.60 -5.47
CA HIS A 459 17.03 -13.69 -4.68
C HIS A 459 17.14 -14.98 -5.51
N GLU A 460 18.25 -15.69 -5.39
CA GLU A 460 18.53 -16.92 -6.16
C GLU A 460 17.47 -18.03 -5.95
N GLU A 461 16.94 -18.13 -4.73
CA GLU A 461 15.90 -19.10 -4.38
C GLU A 461 14.47 -18.66 -4.73
N TYR A 462 14.28 -17.47 -5.32
CA TYR A 462 12.93 -16.94 -5.60
C TYR A 462 12.09 -17.90 -6.43
N ALA A 463 12.70 -18.55 -7.43
CA ALA A 463 12.04 -19.57 -8.27
C ALA A 463 11.50 -20.76 -7.46
N VAL A 464 12.27 -21.27 -6.50
CA VAL A 464 11.87 -22.38 -5.62
C VAL A 464 10.74 -21.93 -4.69
N HIS A 465 10.81 -20.71 -4.16
CA HIS A 465 9.73 -20.16 -3.34
C HIS A 465 8.42 -19.95 -4.10
N VAL A 466 8.49 -19.62 -5.40
CA VAL A 466 7.33 -19.61 -6.27
C VAL A 466 6.79 -21.04 -6.45
N LEU A 467 7.63 -22.04 -6.72
CA LEU A 467 7.21 -23.46 -6.79
C LEU A 467 6.52 -23.93 -5.51
N ILE A 468 7.00 -23.49 -4.34
CA ILE A 468 6.37 -23.76 -3.04
C ILE A 468 4.94 -23.20 -3.03
N GLN A 469 4.71 -21.96 -3.47
CA GLN A 469 3.34 -21.41 -3.55
C GLN A 469 2.48 -22.19 -4.56
N GLN A 470 3.01 -22.55 -5.72
CA GLN A 470 2.27 -23.35 -6.71
C GLN A 470 1.80 -24.68 -6.11
N ALA A 471 2.73 -25.42 -5.50
CA ALA A 471 2.44 -26.69 -4.86
C ALA A 471 1.55 -26.53 -3.62
N ARG A 472 1.65 -25.43 -2.89
CA ARG A 472 0.82 -25.12 -1.72
C ARG A 472 -0.67 -25.08 -2.06
N PHE A 473 -1.02 -24.45 -3.18
CA PHE A 473 -2.40 -24.21 -3.60
C PHE A 473 -2.95 -25.27 -4.56
N PHE A 474 -2.13 -25.78 -5.48
CA PHE A 474 -2.58 -26.68 -6.55
C PHE A 474 -1.87 -28.04 -6.57
N GLY A 475 -0.87 -28.23 -5.69
CA GLY A 475 -0.20 -29.51 -5.54
C GLY A 475 -1.00 -30.54 -4.71
N PRO A 476 -0.44 -31.74 -4.50
CA PRO A 476 0.95 -32.12 -4.76
C PRO A 476 1.29 -32.30 -6.24
N PHE A 477 2.59 -32.34 -6.57
CA PHE A 477 3.02 -32.74 -7.91
C PHE A 477 2.61 -34.19 -8.18
N PRO A 478 2.02 -34.50 -9.35
CA PRO A 478 1.59 -35.85 -9.68
C PRO A 478 2.79 -36.76 -9.98
N LEU A 479 2.62 -38.07 -9.72
CA LEU A 479 3.66 -39.09 -9.95
C LEU A 479 4.12 -39.16 -11.42
N SER A 480 3.28 -38.69 -12.34
CA SER A 480 3.57 -38.60 -13.76
C SER A 480 4.80 -37.72 -14.09
N TYR A 481 5.26 -36.88 -13.16
CA TYR A 481 6.52 -36.13 -13.30
C TYR A 481 7.75 -37.04 -13.37
N GLU A 482 7.70 -38.25 -12.80
CA GLU A 482 8.78 -39.25 -12.88
C GLU A 482 9.20 -39.57 -14.33
N ASP A 483 8.30 -39.38 -15.30
CA ASP A 483 8.55 -39.62 -16.72
C ASP A 483 9.50 -38.58 -17.36
N VAL A 484 9.59 -37.37 -16.77
CA VAL A 484 10.18 -36.19 -17.44
C VAL A 484 11.29 -35.50 -16.66
N ILE A 485 11.38 -35.73 -15.35
CA ILE A 485 12.38 -35.14 -14.46
C ILE A 485 13.65 -35.99 -14.36
N ASP A 486 14.77 -35.35 -14.06
CA ASP A 486 16.02 -36.01 -13.67
C ASP A 486 16.23 -35.99 -12.13
N THR A 487 17.42 -36.38 -11.70
CA THR A 487 17.76 -36.44 -10.26
C THR A 487 17.73 -35.07 -9.58
N GLU A 488 18.12 -34.00 -10.28
CA GLU A 488 18.14 -32.65 -9.73
C GLU A 488 16.72 -32.12 -9.54
N GLN A 489 15.87 -32.20 -10.57
CA GLN A 489 14.48 -31.73 -10.41
C GLN A 489 13.71 -32.60 -9.40
N ASN A 490 14.00 -33.90 -9.31
CA ASN A 490 13.43 -34.76 -8.27
C ASN A 490 13.82 -34.31 -6.85
N GLN A 491 15.07 -33.86 -6.65
CA GLN A 491 15.51 -33.29 -5.37
C GLN A 491 14.79 -31.97 -5.04
N ILE A 492 14.61 -31.09 -6.03
CA ILE A 492 13.84 -29.85 -5.87
C ILE A 492 12.40 -30.16 -5.45
N LEU A 493 11.72 -31.08 -6.14
CA LEU A 493 10.35 -31.47 -5.82
C LEU A 493 10.23 -32.07 -4.40
N ALA A 494 11.17 -32.94 -4.02
CA ALA A 494 11.23 -33.50 -2.68
C ALA A 494 11.42 -32.41 -1.61
N GLY A 495 12.31 -31.44 -1.86
CA GLY A 495 12.53 -30.29 -0.98
C GLY A 495 11.29 -29.41 -0.82
N VAL A 496 10.59 -29.12 -1.93
CA VAL A 496 9.33 -28.36 -1.91
C VAL A 496 8.25 -29.08 -1.09
N LEU A 497 8.08 -30.39 -1.29
CA LEU A 497 7.12 -31.19 -0.54
C LEU A 497 7.45 -31.22 0.96
N TYR A 498 8.72 -31.50 1.28
CA TYR A 498 9.21 -31.49 2.66
C TYR A 498 8.94 -30.15 3.34
N TYR A 499 9.27 -29.03 2.69
CA TYR A 499 9.06 -27.69 3.24
C TYR A 499 7.58 -27.41 3.53
N ILE A 500 6.68 -27.78 2.61
CA ILE A 500 5.23 -27.59 2.78
C ILE A 500 4.69 -28.42 3.95
N GLU A 501 5.16 -29.66 4.10
CA GLU A 501 4.73 -30.58 5.16
C GLU A 501 5.27 -30.16 6.53
N GLU A 502 6.57 -29.86 6.62
CA GLU A 502 7.24 -29.41 7.84
C GLU A 502 6.61 -28.14 8.41
N HIS A 503 6.22 -27.21 7.55
CA HIS A 503 5.65 -25.92 7.94
C HIS A 503 4.12 -25.89 7.88
N ASN A 504 3.46 -27.02 7.61
CA ASN A 504 2.00 -27.15 7.50
C ASN A 504 1.37 -26.08 6.59
N LEU A 505 1.97 -25.83 5.42
CA LEU A 505 1.60 -24.72 4.56
C LEU A 505 0.43 -25.02 3.62
N ARG A 506 0.07 -26.30 3.45
CA ARG A 506 -0.92 -26.78 2.47
C ARG A 506 -2.24 -26.03 2.58
N LYS A 507 -2.66 -25.36 1.51
CA LYS A 507 -3.91 -24.58 1.44
C LYS A 507 -4.55 -24.78 0.06
N PRO A 508 -5.27 -25.90 -0.18
CA PRO A 508 -5.82 -26.19 -1.50
C PRO A 508 -6.73 -25.06 -1.99
N PHE A 509 -6.56 -24.62 -3.23
CA PHE A 509 -7.34 -23.52 -3.81
C PHE A 509 -8.85 -23.82 -3.82
N SER A 510 -9.22 -25.08 -4.01
CA SER A 510 -10.62 -25.55 -3.97
C SER A 510 -11.33 -25.29 -2.63
N LEU A 511 -10.56 -25.11 -1.54
CA LEU A 511 -11.06 -24.86 -0.20
C LEU A 511 -11.04 -23.37 0.19
N VAL A 512 -10.61 -22.48 -0.72
CA VAL A 512 -10.63 -21.04 -0.47
C VAL A 512 -12.05 -20.58 -0.16
N GLN A 513 -12.18 -19.85 0.94
CA GLN A 513 -13.39 -19.17 1.40
C GLN A 513 -13.11 -17.66 1.36
N ASP A 514 -13.47 -17.04 0.24
CA ASP A 514 -13.29 -15.62 -0.02
C ASP A 514 -14.53 -15.13 -0.79
N GLU A 515 -15.03 -13.94 -0.46
CA GLU A 515 -16.22 -13.36 -1.09
C GLU A 515 -15.97 -12.97 -2.55
N GLU A 516 -14.72 -12.73 -2.92
CA GLU A 516 -14.31 -12.34 -4.28
C GLU A 516 -14.28 -13.54 -5.25
N VAL A 517 -14.31 -14.79 -4.75
CA VAL A 517 -14.19 -16.01 -5.58
C VAL A 517 -15.40 -16.91 -5.43
N THR A 518 -16.18 -17.01 -6.50
CA THR A 518 -17.38 -17.88 -6.54
C THR A 518 -17.01 -19.37 -6.59
N SER A 519 -18.00 -20.25 -6.43
CA SER A 519 -17.75 -21.69 -6.55
C SER A 519 -17.41 -22.10 -7.98
N GLU A 520 -18.02 -21.40 -8.93
CA GLU A 520 -17.84 -21.52 -10.37
C GLU A 520 -16.42 -21.06 -10.78
N ASP A 521 -15.94 -19.95 -10.23
CA ASP A 521 -14.55 -19.49 -10.42
C ASP A 521 -13.56 -20.54 -9.92
N LYS A 522 -13.81 -21.12 -8.73
CA LYS A 522 -12.94 -22.18 -8.19
C LYS A 522 -12.89 -23.41 -9.09
N GLU A 523 -14.03 -23.86 -9.60
CA GLU A 523 -14.08 -25.01 -10.50
C GLU A 523 -13.30 -24.74 -11.80
N PHE A 524 -13.52 -23.58 -12.41
CA PHE A 524 -12.84 -23.17 -13.64
C PHE A 524 -11.33 -23.02 -13.44
N ILE A 525 -10.91 -22.34 -12.36
CA ILE A 525 -9.49 -22.16 -12.03
C ILE A 525 -8.83 -23.51 -11.72
N CYS A 526 -9.44 -24.38 -10.92
CA CYS A 526 -8.88 -25.70 -10.65
C CYS A 526 -8.76 -26.55 -11.92
N LYS A 527 -9.66 -26.40 -12.90
CA LYS A 527 -9.57 -27.06 -14.21
C LYS A 527 -8.37 -26.57 -15.04
N ILE A 528 -8.03 -25.28 -14.95
CA ILE A 528 -6.87 -24.66 -15.62
C ILE A 528 -5.56 -25.03 -14.93
N MET A 529 -5.52 -24.93 -13.61
CA MET A 529 -4.32 -25.00 -12.78
C MET A 529 -3.92 -26.45 -12.46
N GLN A 530 -3.89 -27.30 -13.49
CA GLN A 530 -3.36 -28.66 -13.38
C GLN A 530 -1.83 -28.62 -13.30
N MET A 531 -1.26 -29.32 -12.33
CA MET A 531 0.19 -29.34 -12.14
C MET A 531 0.89 -29.95 -13.36
N ASP A 532 0.43 -31.11 -13.84
CA ASP A 532 0.96 -31.70 -15.07
C ASP A 532 0.46 -30.96 -16.32
N PRO A 533 1.35 -30.47 -17.19
CA PRO A 533 0.93 -29.79 -18.42
C PRO A 533 0.12 -30.67 -19.37
N ARG A 534 0.20 -32.01 -19.28
CA ARG A 534 -0.58 -32.95 -20.11
C ARG A 534 -2.06 -32.97 -19.76
N ASP A 535 -2.39 -32.60 -18.53
CA ASP A 535 -3.77 -32.59 -18.02
C ASP A 535 -4.46 -31.23 -18.22
N ARG A 536 -3.72 -30.19 -18.64
CA ARG A 536 -4.28 -28.86 -18.87
C ARG A 536 -5.13 -28.84 -20.15
N PRO A 537 -6.33 -28.24 -20.11
CA PRO A 537 -7.14 -28.05 -21.30
C PRO A 537 -6.48 -27.05 -22.27
N THR A 538 -6.77 -27.20 -23.55
CA THR A 538 -6.38 -26.21 -24.56
C THR A 538 -7.20 -24.92 -24.42
N ALA A 539 -6.70 -23.80 -24.95
CA ALA A 539 -7.45 -22.54 -24.98
C ALA A 539 -8.82 -22.69 -25.66
N LYS A 540 -8.88 -23.48 -26.74
CA LYS A 540 -10.12 -23.82 -27.46
C LYS A 540 -11.13 -24.59 -26.63
N GLN A 541 -10.67 -25.52 -25.78
CA GLN A 541 -11.54 -26.25 -24.85
C GLN A 541 -12.06 -25.32 -23.74
N LEU A 542 -11.20 -24.46 -23.21
CA LEU A 542 -11.59 -23.48 -22.19
C LEU A 542 -12.63 -22.47 -22.71
N LEU A 543 -12.53 -22.03 -23.96
CA LEU A 543 -13.53 -21.15 -24.58
C LEU A 543 -14.94 -21.74 -24.66
N ALA A 544 -15.05 -23.08 -24.63
CA ALA A 544 -16.31 -23.81 -24.64
C ALA A 544 -16.83 -24.13 -23.23
N ASP A 545 -16.14 -23.70 -22.18
CA ASP A 545 -16.49 -24.00 -20.79
C ASP A 545 -17.75 -23.27 -20.32
N GLU A 546 -18.53 -23.90 -19.44
CA GLU A 546 -19.76 -23.34 -18.90
C GLU A 546 -19.51 -22.11 -18.03
N TRP A 547 -18.30 -21.93 -17.49
CA TRP A 547 -17.93 -20.76 -16.69
C TRP A 547 -18.25 -19.42 -17.39
N PHE A 548 -18.11 -19.37 -18.72
CA PHE A 548 -18.42 -18.18 -19.50
C PHE A 548 -19.93 -17.91 -19.71
N ASN A 549 -20.79 -18.88 -19.43
CA ASN A 549 -22.25 -18.78 -19.58
C ASN A 549 -22.95 -18.48 -18.25
N LEU A 550 -22.23 -18.65 -17.14
CA LEU A 550 -22.72 -18.36 -15.80
C LEU A 550 -22.66 -16.85 -15.53
N PRO A 551 -23.58 -16.30 -14.72
CA PRO A 551 -23.70 -14.86 -14.49
C PRO A 551 -22.46 -14.21 -13.86
#